data_AF-A0AAT9H8V4-F1
#
_entry.id   AF-A0AAT9H8V4-F1
#
_cell.length_a   1.000
_cell.length_b   1.000
_cell.length_c   1.000
_cell.angle_alpha   90.00
_cell.angle_beta   90.00
_cell.angle_gamma   90.00
#
_symmetry.space_group_name_H-M   'P 1'
#
loop_
_entity.id
_entity.type
_entity.pdbx_description
1 polymer ?
#
loop_
_entity_poly.entity_id
_entity_poly.type
_entity_poly.pdbx_seq_one_letter_code
_entity_poly.pdbx_strand_id
1 'polypeptide(L)'
;MARHSGGRGWYGKMVGAALGVTVLAVGASVWTAQADAVNGSTPKASAPAVPGGDVKPVDVSIVHASDQGPRGVNITIDDGPAPSWTPKCWTCCGSTT
;
A
#
# COMPACT_ATOMS: atom_id res chain seq x y z
N MET A 1 -0.36 -47.81 -39.47
CA MET A 1 -0.11 -46.35 -39.32
C MET A 1 -0.75 -45.87 -38.01
N ALA A 2 -0.07 -46.02 -36.87
CA ALA A 2 -0.52 -45.46 -35.60
C ALA A 2 -0.32 -43.94 -35.64
N ARG A 3 -1.40 -43.17 -35.46
CA ARG A 3 -1.39 -41.72 -35.64
C ARG A 3 -0.59 -41.05 -34.51
N HIS A 4 0.35 -40.21 -34.90
CA HIS A 4 1.26 -39.47 -34.03
C HIS A 4 0.52 -38.73 -32.90
N SER A 5 0.71 -39.14 -31.65
CA SER A 5 0.17 -38.45 -30.47
C SER A 5 1.22 -37.63 -29.70
N GLY A 6 2.30 -37.21 -30.38
CA GLY A 6 3.43 -36.50 -29.75
C GLY A 6 3.13 -35.06 -29.30
N GLY A 7 2.20 -34.35 -29.94
CA GLY A 7 1.92 -32.94 -29.65
C GLY A 7 1.07 -32.72 -28.39
N ARG A 8 0.00 -33.50 -28.20
CA ARG A 8 -1.00 -33.25 -27.14
C ARG A 8 -0.44 -33.43 -25.72
N GLY A 9 0.51 -34.36 -25.53
CA GLY A 9 1.17 -34.57 -24.24
C GLY A 9 2.17 -33.47 -23.85
N TRP A 10 2.81 -32.84 -24.84
CA TRP A 10 3.77 -31.75 -24.62
C TRP A 10 3.07 -30.47 -24.16
N TYR A 11 1.97 -30.09 -24.83
CA TYR A 11 1.17 -28.94 -24.42
C TYR A 11 0.56 -29.14 -23.03
N GLY A 12 0.11 -30.35 -22.68
CA GLY A 12 -0.39 -30.65 -21.34
C GLY A 12 0.66 -30.44 -20.24
N LYS A 13 1.92 -30.82 -20.49
CA LYS A 13 3.03 -30.57 -19.58
C LYS A 13 3.32 -29.08 -19.41
N MET A 14 3.28 -28.31 -20.50
CA MET A 14 3.50 -26.86 -20.46
C MET A 14 2.39 -26.12 -19.71
N VAL A 15 1.13 -26.49 -19.95
CA VAL A 15 -0.01 -25.93 -19.22
C VAL A 15 0.08 -26.27 -17.73
N GLY A 16 0.40 -27.51 -17.39
CA GLY A 16 0.60 -27.93 -16.00
C GLY A 16 1.74 -27.17 -15.30
N ALA A 17 2.88 -26.98 -15.98
CA ALA A 17 4.01 -26.23 -15.45
C ALA A 17 3.66 -24.75 -15.23
N ALA A 18 2.99 -24.11 -16.19
CA ALA A 18 2.57 -22.72 -16.07
C ALA A 18 1.63 -22.53 -14.88
N LEU A 19 0.61 -23.38 -14.75
CA LEU A 19 -0.33 -23.32 -13.62
C LEU A 19 0.37 -23.56 -12.28
N GLY A 20 1.30 -24.51 -12.21
CA GLY A 20 2.09 -24.76 -11.01
C GLY A 20 2.91 -23.54 -10.57
N VAL A 21 3.59 -22.89 -11.53
CA VAL A 21 4.36 -21.66 -11.26
C VAL A 21 3.45 -20.52 -10.82
N THR A 22 2.29 -20.34 -11.45
CA THR A 22 1.32 -19.30 -11.06
C THR A 22 0.83 -19.50 -9.64
N VAL A 23 0.46 -20.73 -9.24
CA VAL A 23 0.00 -21.02 -7.88
C VAL A 23 1.12 -20.77 -6.86
N LEU A 24 2.36 -21.18 -7.15
CA LEU A 24 3.49 -20.95 -6.26
C LEU A 24 3.77 -19.45 -6.06
N ALA A 25 3.80 -18.68 -7.16
CA ALA A 25 4.06 -17.23 -7.11
C ALA A 25 2.96 -16.47 -6.35
N VAL A 26 1.70 -16.82 -6.59
CA VAL A 26 0.57 -16.22 -5.85
C VAL A 26 0.63 -16.61 -4.37
N GLY A 27 0.89 -17.88 -4.04
CA GLY A 27 1.04 -18.31 -2.65
C GLY A 27 2.17 -17.58 -1.91
N ALA A 28 3.34 -17.46 -2.55
CA ALA A 28 4.48 -16.74 -1.98
C ALA A 28 4.18 -15.25 -1.75
N SER A 29 3.51 -14.58 -2.70
CA SER A 29 3.16 -13.16 -2.55
C SER A 29 2.16 -12.90 -1.42
N VAL A 30 1.16 -13.77 -1.25
CA VAL A 30 0.20 -13.67 -0.14
C VAL A 30 0.89 -13.94 1.22
N TRP A 31 1.81 -14.91 1.28
CA TRP A 31 2.55 -15.23 2.51
C TRP A 31 3.34 -14.02 3.04
N THR A 32 4.05 -13.31 2.16
CA THR A 32 4.76 -12.07 2.54
C THR A 32 3.80 -10.97 3.00
N ALA A 33 2.62 -10.84 2.38
CA ALA A 33 1.64 -9.83 2.76
C ALA A 33 0.98 -10.12 4.12
N GLN A 34 0.73 -11.39 4.45
CA GLN A 34 0.11 -11.77 5.72
C GLN A 34 1.08 -11.78 6.89
N ALA A 35 2.38 -12.04 6.65
CA ALA A 35 3.39 -12.06 7.71
C ALA A 35 3.49 -10.72 8.47
N ASP A 36 3.27 -9.59 7.79
CA ASP A 36 3.25 -8.26 8.42
C ASP A 36 1.91 -7.98 9.14
N ALA A 37 0.79 -8.46 8.58
CA ALA A 37 -0.55 -8.24 9.10
C ALA A 37 -0.88 -9.04 10.38
N VAL A 38 -0.31 -10.24 10.56
CA VAL A 38 -0.61 -11.09 11.74
C VAL A 38 0.19 -10.73 12.99
N ASN A 39 1.29 -9.98 12.83
CA ASN A 39 2.21 -9.67 13.92
C ASN A 39 2.16 -8.21 14.40
N GLY A 40 1.34 -7.37 13.75
CA GLY A 40 1.09 -5.99 14.15
C GLY A 40 -0.19 -5.86 14.96
N SER A 41 -0.09 -5.43 16.21
CA SER A 41 -1.24 -4.90 16.94
C SER A 41 -1.83 -3.73 16.16
N THR A 42 -3.15 -3.72 15.94
CA THR A 42 -3.83 -2.58 15.33
C THR A 42 -3.58 -1.34 16.20
N PRO A 43 -3.01 -0.26 15.65
CA PRO A 43 -2.84 0.99 16.40
C PRO A 43 -4.23 1.47 16.85
N LYS A 44 -4.40 1.66 18.15
CA LYS A 44 -5.60 2.32 18.68
C LYS A 44 -5.41 3.81 18.49
N ALA A 45 -6.23 4.42 17.65
CA ALA A 45 -6.25 5.88 17.51
C ALA A 45 -6.44 6.53 18.89
N SER A 46 -5.59 7.51 19.20
CA SER A 46 -5.83 8.41 20.33
C SER A 46 -7.08 9.24 20.06
N ALA A 47 -7.67 9.80 21.12
CA ALA A 47 -8.87 10.61 21.01
C ALA A 47 -8.71 11.72 19.95
N PRO A 48 -9.79 12.09 19.23
CA PRO A 48 -9.75 13.15 18.23
C PRO A 48 -9.15 14.44 18.78
N ALA A 49 -8.37 15.15 17.96
CA ALA A 49 -7.91 16.48 18.32
C ALA A 49 -9.12 17.39 18.59
N VAL A 50 -9.06 18.17 19.67
CA VAL A 50 -10.12 19.14 20.00
C VAL A 50 -10.10 20.27 18.96
N PRO A 51 -11.21 20.50 18.23
CA PRO A 51 -11.29 21.62 17.29
C PRO A 51 -11.11 22.95 18.06
N GLY A 52 -10.16 23.78 17.64
CA GLY A 52 -9.95 25.11 18.21
C GLY A 52 -8.98 25.21 19.39
N GLY A 53 -8.03 24.28 19.54
CA GLY A 53 -6.85 24.51 20.39
C GLY A 53 -6.06 25.76 19.98
N ASP A 54 -5.08 26.18 20.79
CA ASP A 54 -4.23 27.37 20.57
C ASP A 54 -3.34 27.27 19.31
N VAL A 55 -3.97 27.25 18.14
CA VAL A 55 -3.33 27.21 16.83
C VAL A 55 -3.29 28.64 16.34
N LYS A 56 -2.08 29.15 16.10
CA LYS A 56 -1.91 30.45 15.45
C LYS A 56 -2.58 30.40 14.07
N PRO A 57 -3.43 31.38 13.72
CA PRO A 57 -4.02 31.43 12.40
C PRO A 57 -2.89 31.53 11.37
N VAL A 58 -2.92 30.60 10.41
CA VAL A 58 -2.01 30.59 9.27
C VAL A 58 -2.64 31.46 8.17
N ASP A 59 -1.82 32.18 7.42
CA ASP A 59 -2.30 33.05 6.34
C ASP A 59 -3.15 32.25 5.33
N VAL A 60 -4.26 32.82 4.89
CA VAL A 60 -5.23 32.15 4.00
C VAL A 60 -4.61 31.72 2.66
N SER A 61 -3.59 32.45 2.19
CA SER A 61 -2.85 32.09 0.98
C SER A 61 -1.99 30.84 1.17
N ILE A 62 -1.64 30.48 2.41
CA ILE A 62 -0.87 29.29 2.75
C ILE A 62 -1.80 28.10 3.00
N VAL A 63 -2.93 28.30 3.68
CA VAL A 63 -3.88 27.22 4.03
C VAL A 63 -4.54 26.59 2.81
N HIS A 64 -4.75 27.36 1.73
CA HIS A 64 -5.54 26.95 0.57
C HIS A 64 -4.78 26.95 -0.75
N ALA A 65 -3.44 26.95 -0.74
CA ALA A 65 -2.65 27.04 -1.97
C ALA A 65 -2.95 25.90 -2.96
N SER A 66 -3.23 24.71 -2.45
CA SER A 66 -3.66 23.54 -3.22
C SER A 66 -5.06 23.69 -3.82
N ASP A 67 -5.97 24.40 -3.17
CA ASP A 67 -7.35 24.59 -3.64
C ASP A 67 -7.44 25.50 -4.89
N GLN A 68 -6.33 26.16 -5.25
CA GLN A 68 -6.25 27.10 -6.38
C GLN A 68 -5.97 26.42 -7.73
N GLY A 69 -5.67 25.11 -7.77
CA GLY A 69 -5.26 24.42 -8.99
C GLY A 69 -6.15 23.22 -9.36
N PRO A 70 -6.36 22.91 -10.66
CA PRO A 70 -7.20 21.78 -11.10
C PRO A 70 -6.65 20.39 -10.72
N ARG A 71 -5.47 20.34 -10.10
CA ARG A 71 -4.77 19.12 -9.68
C ARG A 71 -4.35 19.13 -8.21
N GLY A 72 -4.83 20.08 -7.41
CA GLY A 72 -4.52 20.14 -5.98
C GLY A 72 -5.15 18.98 -5.22
N VAL A 73 -4.41 18.42 -4.25
CA VAL A 73 -4.90 17.35 -3.37
C VAL A 73 -4.45 17.66 -1.94
N ASN A 74 -5.40 17.59 -1.00
CA ASN A 74 -5.16 17.77 0.44
C ASN A 74 -5.22 16.41 1.12
N ILE A 75 -4.09 15.97 1.70
CA ILE A 75 -3.98 14.70 2.42
C ILE A 75 -3.88 15.01 3.91
N THR A 76 -4.79 14.48 4.73
CA THR A 76 -4.76 14.59 6.20
C THR A 76 -4.32 13.28 6.84
N ILE A 77 -3.62 13.37 7.98
CA ILE A 77 -3.19 12.21 8.74
C ILE A 77 -3.53 12.44 10.22
N ASP A 78 -4.50 11.68 10.73
CA ASP A 78 -5.16 11.97 12.01
C ASP A 78 -4.67 11.11 13.18
N ASP A 79 -3.81 10.11 12.93
CA ASP A 79 -3.39 9.13 13.95
C ASP A 79 -2.21 9.61 14.84
N GLY A 80 -1.80 10.86 14.71
CA GLY A 80 -0.70 11.44 15.48
C GLY A 80 0.67 10.84 15.17
N PRO A 81 1.78 11.45 15.63
CA PRO A 81 3.11 10.92 15.37
C PRO A 81 3.31 9.57 16.07
N ALA A 82 3.69 8.54 15.32
CA ALA A 82 4.10 7.26 15.84
C ALA A 82 5.46 6.82 15.25
N PRO A 83 6.36 6.28 16.09
CA PRO A 83 7.75 6.00 15.69
C PRO A 83 7.87 4.95 14.58
N SER A 84 6.87 4.07 14.42
CA SER A 84 6.90 2.98 13.44
C SER A 84 6.45 3.39 12.02
N TRP A 85 5.70 4.49 11.87
CA TRP A 85 5.10 4.86 10.58
C TRP A 85 5.33 6.31 10.18
N THR A 86 5.47 7.26 11.11
CA THR A 86 5.67 8.69 10.77
C THR A 86 6.92 8.93 9.91
N PRO A 87 8.09 8.30 10.16
CA PRO A 87 9.25 8.45 9.28
C PRO A 87 9.01 7.94 7.84
N LYS A 88 8.16 6.92 7.70
CA LYS A 88 7.80 6.34 6.39
C LYS A 88 6.88 7.28 5.60
N CYS A 89 5.94 7.94 6.28
CA CYS A 89 5.09 8.96 5.66
C CYS A 89 5.90 10.17 5.18
N TRP A 90 6.88 10.65 5.97
CA TRP A 90 7.80 11.70 5.54
C TRP A 90 8.59 11.29 4.31
N THR A 91 9.17 10.07 4.34
CA THR A 91 9.91 9.52 3.20
C THR A 91 9.04 9.43 1.94
N CYS A 92 7.80 8.94 2.07
CA CYS A 92 6.84 8.85 0.96
C CYS A 92 6.48 10.23 0.38
N CYS A 93 6.30 11.22 1.25
CA CYS A 93 5.96 12.59 0.87
C CYS A 93 7.19 13.43 0.45
N GLY A 94 8.39 12.83 0.40
CA GLY A 94 9.62 13.49 -0.03
C GLY A 94 10.27 14.41 1.02
N SER A 95 9.90 14.28 2.29
CA SER A 95 10.54 14.99 3.39
C SER A 95 11.72 14.17 3.93
N THR A 96 12.93 14.74 3.86
CA THR A 96 14.20 14.12 4.28
C THR A 96 14.74 14.61 5.64
N THR A 97 13.90 15.25 6.46
CA THR A 97 14.26 15.71 7.82
C THR A 97 13.80 14.76 8.90
#